data_AF-W4FJE0-F1
#
_entry.id   AF-W4FJE0-F1
#
_cell.length_a   1.000
_cell.length_b   1.000
_cell.length_c   1.000
_cell.angle_alpha   90.00
_cell.angle_beta   90.00
_cell.angle_gamma   90.00
#
_symmetry.space_group_name_H-M   'P 1'
#
loop_
_entity.id
_entity.type
_entity.pdbx_description
1 polymer ?
#
loop_
_entity_poly.entity_id
_entity_poly.type
_entity_poly.pdbx_seq_one_letter_code
_entity_poly.pdbx_strand_id
1 'polypeptide(L)'
;MQELFSLTPSTFARVLGRAEDALWRTLKSIPDASIRWPSKFKQAYWASKSNAREPLVHGVFAFVDGKNLRVQEPSNADLQNAHYNGWLHCVFVTGVVCYGLGGTLIWGSHNCPGSWNDGEMSRRLQDILSDDSKVGPGIIITPLKDGDLERQPPECRLALQTMSDCITSLRQAAEWGMGSATKVYRQLLLPLP
;
A
#
# COMPACT_ATOMS: atom_id res chain seq x y z
N MET A 1 -1.16 -0.49 -25.20
CA MET A 1 0.24 -0.77 -25.58
C MET A 1 0.35 -1.61 -26.85
N GLN A 2 -0.46 -2.68 -27.00
CA GLN A 2 -0.45 -3.53 -28.20
C GLN A 2 -0.84 -2.76 -29.48
N GLU A 3 -1.90 -1.93 -29.41
CA GLU A 3 -2.34 -1.09 -30.54
C GLU A 3 -1.34 0.02 -30.89
N LEU A 4 -0.66 0.58 -29.88
CA LEU A 4 0.30 1.67 -30.05
C LEU A 4 1.57 1.24 -30.79
N PHE A 5 1.99 -0.02 -30.63
CA PHE A 5 3.21 -0.58 -31.22
C PHE A 5 2.94 -1.65 -32.29
N SER A 6 1.67 -1.84 -32.67
CA SER A 6 1.24 -2.86 -33.64
C SER A 6 1.78 -4.27 -33.34
N LEU A 7 1.84 -4.65 -32.05
CA LEU A 7 2.34 -5.95 -31.61
C LEU A 7 1.18 -6.95 -31.47
N THR A 8 1.41 -8.18 -31.92
CA THR A 8 0.47 -9.28 -31.61
C THR A 8 0.44 -9.53 -30.09
N PRO A 9 -0.71 -9.96 -29.52
CA PRO A 9 -0.81 -10.24 -28.08
C PRO A 9 0.26 -11.23 -27.58
N SER A 10 0.56 -12.26 -28.38
CA SER A 10 1.58 -13.26 -28.07
C SER A 10 3.00 -12.68 -28.05
N THR A 11 3.32 -11.76 -28.97
CA THR A 11 4.61 -11.08 -28.98
C THR A 11 4.74 -10.15 -27.79
N PHE A 12 3.69 -9.39 -27.48
CA PHE A 12 3.66 -8.49 -26.34
C PHE A 12 3.85 -9.24 -25.02
N ALA A 13 3.10 -10.32 -24.78
CA ALA A 13 3.21 -11.14 -23.57
C ALA A 13 4.62 -11.71 -23.39
N ARG A 14 5.25 -12.19 -24.47
CA ARG A 14 6.63 -12.72 -24.42
C ARG A 14 7.66 -11.63 -24.11
N VAL A 15 7.50 -10.44 -24.67
CA VAL A 15 8.40 -9.30 -24.39
C VAL A 15 8.23 -8.84 -22.95
N LEU A 16 6.98 -8.75 -22.47
CA LEU A 16 6.69 -8.38 -21.09
C LEU A 16 7.30 -9.39 -20.11
N GLY A 17 7.10 -10.69 -20.32
CA GLY A 17 7.68 -11.72 -19.44
C GLY A 17 9.22 -11.71 -19.42
N ARG A 18 9.87 -11.39 -20.55
CA ARG A 18 11.33 -11.19 -20.58
C ARG A 18 11.78 -9.93 -19.83
N ALA A 19 11.01 -8.84 -19.95
CA ALA A 19 11.27 -7.61 -19.22
C ALA A 19 11.10 -7.80 -17.71
N GLU A 20 10.06 -8.54 -17.30
CA GLU A 20 9.83 -8.92 -15.90
C GLU A 20 10.98 -9.78 -15.34
N ASP A 21 11.45 -10.79 -16.07
CA ASP A 21 12.59 -11.62 -15.63
C ASP A 21 13.88 -10.78 -15.53
N ALA A 22 14.15 -9.91 -16.51
CA ALA A 22 15.30 -9.02 -16.46
C ALA A 22 15.22 -8.04 -15.28
N LEU A 23 14.04 -7.45 -15.04
CA LEU A 23 13.78 -6.58 -13.90
C LEU A 23 13.98 -7.33 -12.58
N TRP A 24 13.41 -8.52 -12.45
CA TRP A 24 13.54 -9.37 -11.27
C TRP A 24 15.00 -9.68 -10.94
N ARG A 25 15.78 -10.13 -11.94
CA ARG A 25 17.21 -10.41 -11.77
C ARG A 25 17.99 -9.17 -11.33
N THR A 26 17.66 -8.02 -11.93
CA THR A 26 18.29 -6.73 -11.59
C THR A 26 17.96 -6.34 -10.15
N LEU A 27 16.69 -6.36 -9.75
CA LEU A 27 16.26 -6.04 -8.38
C LEU A 27 16.87 -7.00 -7.36
N LYS A 28 17.00 -8.29 -7.69
CA LYS A 28 17.66 -9.28 -6.82
C LYS A 28 19.13 -8.95 -6.56
N SER A 29 19.80 -8.29 -7.49
CA SER A 29 21.20 -7.86 -7.34
C SER A 29 21.37 -6.55 -6.55
N ILE A 30 20.28 -5.82 -6.27
CA ILE A 30 20.29 -4.53 -5.57
C ILE A 30 19.80 -4.73 -4.13
N PRO A 31 20.67 -4.71 -3.11
CA PRO A 31 20.27 -4.92 -1.72
C PRO A 31 19.23 -3.92 -1.19
N ASP A 32 19.19 -2.72 -1.77
CA ASP A 32 18.25 -1.65 -1.40
C ASP A 32 16.85 -1.83 -2.01
N ALA A 33 16.74 -2.63 -3.08
CA ALA A 33 15.47 -2.97 -3.71
C ALA A 33 14.71 -4.09 -2.96
N SER A 34 15.35 -4.71 -1.99
CA SER A 34 14.74 -5.80 -1.24
C SER A 34 13.61 -5.29 -0.34
N ILE A 35 12.48 -5.96 -0.41
CA ILE A 35 11.37 -5.75 0.53
C ILE A 35 11.63 -6.66 1.73
N ARG A 36 12.04 -6.07 2.86
CA ARG A 36 12.33 -6.81 4.09
C ARG A 36 11.65 -6.17 5.28
N TRP A 37 11.06 -7.01 6.12
CA TRP A 37 10.57 -6.58 7.42
C TRP A 37 11.73 -6.05 8.28
N PRO A 38 11.59 -4.89 8.94
CA PRO A 38 12.66 -4.31 9.74
C PRO A 38 12.97 -5.16 10.98
N SER A 39 14.23 -5.13 11.44
CA SER A 39 14.61 -5.71 12.73
C SER A 39 13.98 -4.94 13.89
N LYS A 40 13.82 -5.59 15.06
CA LYS A 40 13.28 -4.93 16.27
C LYS A 40 14.04 -3.65 16.67
N PHE A 41 15.36 -3.65 16.50
CA PHE A 41 16.19 -2.45 16.71
C PHE A 41 15.78 -1.30 15.77
N LYS A 42 15.61 -1.61 14.48
CA LYS A 42 15.21 -0.61 13.48
C LYS A 42 13.77 -0.12 13.71
N GLN A 43 12.87 -1.02 14.13
CA GLN A 43 11.50 -0.68 14.53
C GLN A 43 11.50 0.30 15.71
N ALA A 44 12.25 0.01 16.77
CA ALA A 44 12.36 0.89 17.94
C ALA A 44 12.96 2.26 17.58
N TYR A 45 13.99 2.26 16.72
CA TYR A 45 14.57 3.51 16.20
C TYR A 45 13.53 4.35 15.43
N TRP A 46 12.78 3.72 14.52
CA TRP A 46 11.74 4.42 13.77
C TRP A 46 10.60 4.91 14.67
N ALA A 47 10.15 4.09 15.63
CA ALA A 47 9.15 4.49 16.61
C ALA A 47 9.60 5.68 17.47
N SER A 48 10.88 5.75 17.85
CA SER A 48 11.44 6.91 18.55
C SER A 48 11.36 8.18 17.69
N LYS A 49 11.64 8.06 16.39
CA LYS A 49 11.59 9.19 15.44
C LYS A 49 10.17 9.63 15.12
N SER A 50 9.21 8.71 14.99
CA SER A 50 7.80 9.08 14.82
C SER A 50 7.29 9.81 16.06
N ASN A 51 7.65 9.31 17.24
CA ASN A 51 7.23 9.88 18.52
C ASN A 51 7.83 11.28 18.76
N ALA A 52 9.04 11.54 18.25
CA ALA A 52 9.63 12.87 18.30
C ALA A 52 8.88 13.88 17.42
N ARG A 53 8.19 13.42 16.37
CA ARG A 53 7.36 14.26 15.49
C ARG A 53 5.96 14.45 16.06
N GLU A 54 5.31 13.37 16.48
CA GLU A 54 3.98 13.39 17.10
C GLU A 54 4.03 12.68 18.45
N PRO A 55 4.27 13.41 19.57
CA PRO A 55 4.43 12.83 20.90
C PRO A 55 3.20 12.12 21.45
N LEU A 56 2.02 12.37 20.87
CA LEU A 56 0.76 11.76 21.27
C LEU A 56 0.57 10.35 20.68
N VAL A 57 1.39 9.96 19.70
CA VAL A 57 1.27 8.67 19.01
C VAL A 57 2.54 7.85 19.22
N HIS A 58 2.46 6.90 20.14
CA HIS A 58 3.59 6.06 20.53
C HIS A 58 3.72 4.79 19.68
N GLY A 59 4.96 4.35 19.46
CA GLY A 59 5.25 3.02 18.92
C GLY A 59 5.12 2.86 17.39
N VAL A 60 4.89 3.94 16.64
CA VAL A 60 4.67 3.87 15.18
C VAL A 60 5.99 3.74 14.41
N PHE A 61 6.28 2.56 13.87
CA PHE A 61 7.50 2.35 13.09
C PHE A 61 7.28 2.30 11.57
N ALA A 62 6.04 2.15 11.13
CA ALA A 62 5.68 2.00 9.73
C ALA A 62 4.28 2.53 9.45
N PHE A 63 4.01 2.78 8.17
CA PHE A 63 2.74 3.26 7.66
C PHE A 63 2.20 2.29 6.62
N VAL A 64 0.89 2.09 6.64
CA VAL A 64 0.20 1.14 5.77
C VAL A 64 -0.84 1.92 4.99
N ASP A 65 -0.91 1.70 3.69
CA ASP A 65 -1.91 2.33 2.84
C ASP A 65 -2.42 1.39 1.75
N GLY A 66 -3.69 1.55 1.40
CA GLY A 66 -4.33 0.82 0.33
C GLY A 66 -3.94 1.39 -1.03
N LYS A 67 -3.71 0.54 -2.02
CA LYS A 67 -3.43 0.91 -3.41
C LYS A 67 -4.45 0.32 -4.36
N ASN A 68 -5.13 1.20 -5.07
CA ASN A 68 -5.85 0.86 -6.30
C ASN A 68 -4.96 1.20 -7.50
N LEU A 69 -4.58 0.18 -8.25
CA LEU A 69 -3.84 0.32 -9.50
C LEU A 69 -4.80 0.06 -10.65
N ARG A 70 -5.01 1.06 -11.52
CA ARG A 70 -5.88 0.91 -12.68
C ARG A 70 -5.21 -0.04 -13.67
N VAL A 71 -5.91 -1.10 -14.04
CA VAL A 71 -5.42 -2.08 -15.00
C VAL A 71 -6.26 -2.07 -16.28
N GLN A 72 -5.74 -2.67 -17.34
CA GLN A 72 -6.47 -2.82 -18.59
C GLN A 72 -7.67 -3.75 -18.38
N GLU A 73 -8.79 -3.44 -19.04
CA GLU A 73 -10.00 -4.25 -18.96
C GLU A 73 -9.73 -5.64 -19.56
N PRO A 74 -9.95 -6.73 -18.79
CA PRO A 74 -9.80 -8.07 -19.32
C PRO A 74 -10.80 -8.30 -20.46
N SER A 75 -10.39 -9.00 -21.51
CA SER A 75 -11.30 -9.38 -22.60
C SER A 75 -12.33 -10.44 -22.19
N ASN A 76 -12.11 -11.12 -21.06
CA ASN A 76 -13.05 -12.08 -20.47
C ASN A 76 -13.98 -11.35 -19.49
N ALA A 77 -15.28 -11.43 -19.75
CA ALA A 77 -16.31 -10.72 -18.99
C ALA A 77 -16.36 -11.13 -17.50
N ASP A 78 -16.09 -12.40 -17.15
CA ASP A 78 -16.07 -12.86 -15.77
C ASP A 78 -14.89 -12.27 -15.00
N LEU A 79 -13.71 -12.20 -15.64
CA LEU A 79 -12.54 -11.54 -15.07
C LEU A 79 -12.75 -10.03 -14.96
N GLN A 80 -13.34 -9.40 -15.97
CA GLN A 80 -13.68 -7.98 -15.92
C GLN A 80 -14.64 -7.70 -14.76
N ASN A 81 -15.71 -8.48 -14.61
CA ASN A 81 -16.68 -8.36 -13.51
C ASN A 81 -16.04 -8.53 -12.14
N ALA A 82 -15.11 -9.48 -12.00
CA ALA A 82 -14.37 -9.68 -10.76
C ALA A 82 -13.53 -8.42 -10.43
N HIS A 83 -12.88 -7.82 -11.43
CA HIS A 83 -11.98 -6.68 -11.24
C HIS A 83 -12.69 -5.32 -11.24
N TYR A 84 -13.97 -5.29 -11.59
CA TYR A 84 -14.75 -4.07 -11.78
C TYR A 84 -15.10 -3.45 -10.43
N ASN A 85 -14.65 -2.22 -10.22
CA ASN A 85 -15.02 -1.42 -9.07
C ASN A 85 -16.26 -0.60 -9.41
N GLY A 86 -17.41 -0.97 -8.85
CA GLY A 86 -18.69 -0.29 -9.08
C GLY A 86 -18.76 1.15 -8.57
N TRP A 87 -17.88 1.56 -7.64
CA TRP A 87 -17.80 2.93 -7.15
C TRP A 87 -16.94 3.84 -8.04
N LEU A 88 -15.84 3.30 -8.58
CA LEU A 88 -14.91 4.03 -9.45
C LEU A 88 -15.19 3.83 -10.93
N HIS A 89 -16.19 3.02 -11.28
CA HIS A 89 -16.60 2.67 -12.64
C HIS A 89 -15.43 2.23 -13.54
N CYS A 90 -14.48 1.46 -13.00
CA CYS A 90 -13.31 0.98 -13.74
C CYS A 90 -12.69 -0.28 -13.10
N VAL A 91 -11.74 -0.89 -13.80
CA VAL A 91 -11.05 -2.14 -13.42
C VAL A 91 -9.76 -1.82 -12.64
N PHE A 92 -9.62 -2.39 -11.45
CA PHE A 92 -8.47 -2.15 -10.57
C PHE A 92 -7.88 -3.44 -9.99
N VAL A 93 -6.56 -3.46 -9.82
CA VAL A 93 -5.88 -4.33 -8.86
C VAL A 93 -5.78 -3.58 -7.54
N THR A 94 -6.42 -4.10 -6.51
CA THR A 94 -6.31 -3.59 -5.14
C THR A 94 -5.08 -4.20 -4.46
N GLY A 95 -4.55 -3.55 -3.43
CA GLY A 95 -3.43 -4.06 -2.67
C GLY A 95 -3.16 -3.21 -1.45
N VAL A 96 -2.38 -3.72 -0.51
CA VAL A 96 -1.97 -3.00 0.69
C VAL A 96 -0.46 -2.97 0.71
N VAL A 97 0.10 -1.79 0.94
CA VAL A 97 1.55 -1.56 0.91
C VAL A 97 1.97 -0.92 2.22
N CYS A 98 3.10 -1.37 2.76
CA CYS A 98 3.63 -0.90 4.03
C CYS A 98 5.03 -0.31 3.86
N TYR A 99 5.18 0.95 4.27
CA TYR A 99 6.42 1.70 4.23
C TYR A 99 6.96 1.91 5.64
N GLY A 100 8.25 1.66 5.83
CA GLY A 100 8.94 2.10 7.04
C GLY A 100 9.09 3.63 7.05
N LEU A 101 9.38 4.20 8.22
CA LEU A 101 9.55 5.64 8.38
C LEU A 101 10.63 6.25 7.47
N GLY A 102 11.61 5.46 7.03
CA GLY A 102 12.63 5.87 6.06
C GLY A 102 12.18 5.91 4.60
N GLY A 103 10.88 5.71 4.31
CA GLY A 103 10.34 5.65 2.95
C GLY A 103 10.62 4.32 2.22
N THR A 104 11.23 3.35 2.90
CA THR A 104 11.52 2.03 2.33
C THR A 104 10.28 1.13 2.36
N LEU A 105 10.00 0.46 1.25
CA LEU A 105 8.97 -0.56 1.17
C LEU A 105 9.39 -1.80 2.00
N ILE A 106 8.65 -2.11 3.08
CA ILE A 106 8.99 -3.22 3.99
C ILE A 106 8.07 -4.43 3.86
N TRP A 107 6.87 -4.22 3.32
CA TRP A 107 5.89 -5.27 3.03
C TRP A 107 4.87 -4.77 2.01
N GLY A 108 4.31 -5.67 1.22
CA GLY A 108 3.18 -5.37 0.35
C GLY A 108 2.47 -6.65 -0.09
N SER A 109 1.17 -6.55 -0.32
CA SER A 109 0.36 -7.62 -0.87
C SER A 109 -0.60 -7.05 -1.91
N HIS A 110 -0.66 -7.67 -3.07
CA HIS A 110 -1.57 -7.30 -4.15
C HIS A 110 -2.63 -8.38 -4.32
N ASN A 111 -3.84 -7.95 -4.66
CA ASN A 111 -4.97 -8.83 -4.89
C ASN A 111 -4.71 -9.70 -6.13
N CYS A 112 -5.14 -10.95 -6.09
CA CYS A 112 -5.51 -11.63 -7.33
C CYS A 112 -6.83 -10.98 -7.77
N PRO A 113 -6.85 -10.30 -8.91
CA PRO A 113 -7.86 -9.27 -9.13
C PRO A 113 -9.28 -9.86 -9.01
N GLY A 114 -10.13 -9.16 -8.25
CA GLY A 114 -11.50 -9.55 -7.93
C GLY A 114 -11.75 -10.55 -6.80
N SER A 115 -10.73 -10.91 -6.01
CA SER A 115 -10.91 -11.84 -4.88
C SER A 115 -11.05 -11.17 -3.50
N TRP A 116 -10.27 -10.13 -3.19
CA TRP A 116 -10.19 -9.59 -1.81
C TRP A 116 -10.33 -8.07 -1.68
N ASN A 117 -11.03 -7.63 -0.65
CA ASN A 117 -11.08 -6.22 -0.21
C ASN A 117 -9.86 -5.87 0.67
N ASP A 118 -9.63 -4.57 0.92
CA ASP A 118 -8.47 -4.10 1.71
C ASP A 118 -8.37 -4.73 3.10
N GLY A 119 -9.51 -5.07 3.72
CA GLY A 119 -9.57 -5.75 5.00
C GLY A 119 -8.99 -7.17 4.95
N GLU A 120 -9.37 -7.96 3.94
CA GLU A 120 -8.79 -9.28 3.70
C GLU A 120 -7.31 -9.23 3.31
N MET A 121 -6.93 -8.22 2.52
CA MET A 121 -5.53 -7.99 2.16
C MET A 121 -4.65 -7.67 3.38
N SER A 122 -5.22 -6.96 4.37
CA SER A 122 -4.54 -6.67 5.62
C SER A 122 -4.41 -7.87 6.55
N ARG A 123 -5.14 -8.98 6.34
CA ARG A 123 -5.08 -10.16 7.22
C ARG A 123 -3.68 -10.75 7.33
N ARG A 124 -2.97 -10.86 6.20
CA ARG A 124 -1.56 -11.30 6.18
C ARG A 124 -0.63 -10.34 6.92
N LEU A 125 -0.96 -9.05 6.91
CA LEU A 125 -0.23 -8.07 7.71
C LEU A 125 -0.56 -8.25 9.20
N GLN A 126 -1.82 -8.49 9.56
CA GLN A 126 -2.22 -8.78 10.93
C GLN A 126 -1.54 -10.04 11.48
N ASP A 127 -1.33 -11.07 10.66
CA ASP A 127 -0.56 -12.25 11.03
C ASP A 127 0.90 -11.88 11.39
N ILE A 128 1.53 -10.99 10.60
CA ILE A 128 2.89 -10.48 10.89
C ILE A 128 2.90 -9.63 12.16
N LEU A 129 1.86 -8.82 12.40
CA LEU A 129 1.74 -7.98 13.58
C LEU A 129 1.43 -8.79 14.86
N SER A 130 0.87 -9.98 14.70
CA SER A 130 0.57 -10.93 15.79
C SER A 130 1.74 -11.87 16.09
N ASP A 131 2.76 -11.90 15.23
CA ASP A 131 3.97 -12.69 15.42
C ASP A 131 4.96 -11.95 16.31
N ASP A 132 5.05 -12.37 17.58
CA ASP A 132 5.97 -11.83 18.59
C ASP A 132 7.46 -11.87 18.17
N SER A 133 7.82 -12.73 17.21
CA SER A 133 9.17 -12.77 16.64
C SER A 133 9.44 -11.58 15.71
N LYS A 134 8.39 -11.02 15.09
CA LYS A 134 8.45 -9.93 14.11
C LYS A 134 8.18 -8.57 14.71
N VAL A 135 7.16 -8.47 15.56
CA VAL A 135 6.76 -7.23 16.25
C VAL A 135 6.48 -7.59 17.71
N GLY A 136 6.40 -6.63 18.63
CA GLY A 136 5.67 -6.87 19.89
C GLY A 136 4.16 -6.93 19.63
N PRO A 137 3.29 -6.76 20.63
CA PRO A 137 1.85 -6.59 20.39
C PRO A 137 1.60 -5.36 19.50
N GLY A 138 1.42 -5.60 18.20
CA GLY A 138 1.29 -4.57 17.17
C GLY A 138 -0.16 -4.37 16.76
N ILE A 139 -0.59 -3.11 16.69
CA ILE A 139 -1.93 -2.74 16.20
C ILE A 139 -1.82 -1.72 15.07
N ILE A 140 -2.79 -1.74 14.15
CA ILE A 140 -2.97 -0.69 13.15
C ILE A 140 -3.83 0.40 13.77
N ILE A 141 -3.34 1.64 13.77
CA ILE A 141 -4.06 2.81 14.26
C ILE A 141 -4.52 3.63 13.05
N THR A 142 -5.78 4.05 13.02
CA THR A 142 -6.36 4.85 11.93
C THR A 142 -6.90 6.18 12.47
N PRO A 143 -6.88 7.25 11.67
CA PRO A 143 -7.56 8.49 12.03
C PRO A 143 -9.08 8.26 12.08
N LEU A 144 -9.80 9.21 12.69
CA LEU A 144 -11.26 9.20 12.75
C LEU A 144 -11.85 9.26 11.33
N LYS A 145 -12.98 8.59 11.12
CA LYS A 145 -13.76 8.71 9.88
C LYS A 145 -14.77 9.85 10.02
N ASP A 146 -15.24 10.34 8.88
CA ASP A 146 -16.30 11.36 8.83
C ASP A 146 -17.53 10.91 9.61
N GLY A 147 -18.02 11.77 10.50
CA GLY A 147 -19.17 11.48 11.36
C GLY A 147 -18.84 10.75 12.67
N ASP A 148 -17.62 10.24 12.86
CA ASP A 148 -17.26 9.53 14.10
C ASP A 148 -17.04 10.50 15.26
N LEU A 149 -16.58 11.73 15.01
CA LEU A 149 -16.36 12.73 16.05
C LEU A 149 -17.69 13.19 16.68
N GLU A 150 -18.71 13.39 15.85
CA GLU A 150 -20.04 13.85 16.26
C GLU A 150 -20.76 12.82 17.13
N ARG A 151 -20.44 11.54 16.95
CA ARG A 151 -20.96 10.42 17.75
C ARG A 151 -20.37 10.35 19.16
N GLN A 152 -19.30 11.09 19.44
CA GLN A 152 -18.60 11.05 20.72
C GLN A 152 -19.08 12.15 21.68
N PRO A 153 -18.98 11.95 23.01
CA PRO A 153 -19.30 12.95 24.01
C PRO A 153 -18.52 14.25 23.77
N PRO A 154 -19.16 15.44 23.89
CA PRO A 154 -18.51 16.73 23.61
C PRO A 154 -17.19 16.93 24.37
N GLU A 155 -17.11 16.48 25.63
CA GLU A 155 -15.89 16.56 26.44
C GLU A 155 -14.68 15.82 25.85
N CYS A 156 -14.90 14.76 25.06
CA CYS A 156 -13.85 13.94 24.48
C CYS A 156 -13.42 14.39 23.08
N ARG A 157 -14.24 15.21 22.38
CA ARG A 157 -14.05 15.54 20.96
C ARG A 157 -12.72 16.24 20.70
N LEU A 158 -12.31 17.18 21.56
CA LEU A 158 -11.05 17.90 21.37
C LEU A 158 -9.84 16.95 21.41
N ALA A 159 -9.81 16.05 22.39
CA ALA A 159 -8.73 15.08 22.53
C ALA A 159 -8.71 14.08 21.36
N LEU A 160 -9.88 13.59 20.94
CA LEU A 160 -10.02 12.66 19.82
C LEU A 160 -9.62 13.30 18.49
N GLN A 161 -10.04 14.55 18.24
CA GLN A 161 -9.62 15.30 17.05
C GLN A 161 -8.11 15.48 17.04
N THR A 162 -7.53 15.91 18.16
CA THR A 162 -6.07 16.13 18.27
C THR A 162 -5.30 14.84 17.99
N MET A 163 -5.75 13.70 18.54
CA MET A 163 -5.13 12.41 18.26
C MET A 163 -5.28 12.00 16.79
N SER A 164 -6.46 12.23 16.19
CA SER A 164 -6.72 11.99 14.77
C SER A 164 -5.82 12.83 13.86
N ASP A 165 -5.58 14.09 14.21
CA ASP A 165 -4.71 15.01 13.48
C ASP A 165 -3.25 14.54 13.54
N CYS A 166 -2.77 14.10 14.71
CA CYS A 166 -1.43 13.51 14.85
C CYS A 166 -1.28 12.25 13.99
N ILE A 167 -2.27 11.34 14.00
CA ILE A 167 -2.25 10.13 13.16
C ILE A 167 -2.22 10.51 11.67
N THR A 168 -3.00 11.52 11.28
CA THR A 168 -3.05 12.02 9.90
C THR A 168 -1.73 12.66 9.48
N SER A 169 -1.12 13.48 10.34
CA SER A 169 0.19 14.09 10.13
C SER A 169 1.28 13.04 9.89
N LEU A 170 1.31 11.98 10.69
CA LEU A 170 2.24 10.86 10.50
C LEU A 170 1.98 10.12 9.18
N ARG A 171 0.71 9.88 8.84
CA ARG A 171 0.32 9.16 7.63
C ARG A 171 0.77 9.83 6.33
N GLN A 172 0.98 11.15 6.30
CA GLN A 172 1.49 11.87 5.12
C GLN A 172 2.80 11.26 4.57
N ALA A 173 3.62 10.64 5.43
CA ALA A 173 4.82 9.95 4.99
C ALA A 173 4.53 8.76 4.06
N ALA A 174 3.40 8.06 4.24
CA ALA A 174 2.95 7.01 3.33
C ALA A 174 2.58 7.57 1.96
N GLU A 175 1.91 8.73 1.92
CA GLU A 175 1.46 9.36 0.67
C GLU A 175 2.64 9.71 -0.25
N TRP A 176 3.79 10.10 0.30
CA TRP A 176 5.00 10.37 -0.48
C TRP A 176 5.57 9.11 -1.14
N GLY A 177 5.61 7.99 -0.41
CA GLY A 177 6.01 6.69 -0.96
C GLY A 177 5.02 6.21 -2.03
N MET A 178 3.74 6.28 -1.72
CA MET A 178 2.63 5.87 -2.61
C MET A 178 2.55 6.69 -3.89
N GLY A 179 2.77 8.00 -3.81
CA GLY A 179 2.81 8.90 -4.95
C GLY A 179 3.96 8.58 -5.92
N SER A 180 5.04 7.98 -5.43
CA SER A 180 6.20 7.63 -6.26
C SER A 180 5.96 6.38 -7.10
N ALA A 181 5.26 5.38 -6.56
CA ALA A 181 4.97 4.11 -7.24
C ALA A 181 4.15 4.27 -8.54
N THR A 182 3.31 5.32 -8.64
CA THR A 182 2.42 5.52 -9.80
C THR A 182 2.95 6.51 -10.84
N LYS A 183 4.02 7.26 -10.54
CA LYS A 183 4.50 8.35 -11.40
C LYS A 183 4.88 7.91 -12.80
N VAL A 184 5.50 6.73 -12.95
CA VAL A 184 6.00 6.24 -14.25
C VAL A 184 4.85 5.98 -15.23
N TYR A 185 3.75 5.37 -14.76
CA TYR A 185 2.60 5.04 -15.62
C TYR A 185 1.63 6.22 -15.78
N ARG A 186 1.56 7.12 -14.79
CA ARG A 186 0.76 8.35 -14.89
C ARG A 186 1.24 9.26 -16.01
N GLN A 187 2.55 9.36 -16.22
CA GLN A 187 3.14 10.17 -17.31
C GLN A 187 2.76 9.66 -18.70
N LEU A 188 2.52 8.36 -18.83
CA LEU A 188 2.11 7.73 -20.09
C LEU A 188 0.58 7.71 -20.26
N LEU A 189 -0.20 8.01 -19.21
CA LEU A 189 -1.66 7.87 -19.15
C LEU A 189 -2.16 6.47 -19.57
N LEU A 190 -1.30 5.46 -19.48
CA LEU A 190 -1.64 4.09 -19.84
C LEU A 190 -2.09 3.30 -18.59
N PRO A 191 -3.15 2.49 -18.69
CA PRO A 191 -3.45 1.51 -17.64
C PRO A 191 -2.33 0.48 -17.57
N LEU A 192 -2.13 -0.11 -16.38
CA LEU A 192 -1.22 -1.24 -16.24
C LEU A 192 -1.77 -2.44 -17.02
N PRO A 193 -0.91 -3.23 -17.69
CA PRO A 193 -1.33 -4.44 -18.36
C PRO A 193 -1.91 -5.48 -17.39
#